data_AF-A0A7X8SVB6-F1
#
_entry.id   AF-A0A7X8SVB6-F1
#
_cell.length_a   1.000
_cell.length_b   1.000
_cell.length_c   1.000
_cell.angle_alpha   90.00
_cell.angle_beta   90.00
_cell.angle_gamma   90.00
#
_symmetry.space_group_name_H-M   'P 1'
#
loop_
_entity.id
_entity.type
_entity.pdbx_description
1 polymer ?
#
loop_
_entity_poly.entity_id
_entity_poly.type
_entity_poly.pdbx_seq_one_letter_code
_entity_poly.pdbx_strand_id
1 'polypeptide(L)' 'MDVPSDRAGDQIGLRLRDARASKGYSLEDLAIATGLTEAEITAVENGTSTDVHHVERIEHALGW' A
#
# COMPACT_ATOMS: atom_id res chain seq x y z
N MET A 1 3.30 22.72 2.56
CA MET A 1 3.19 22.05 3.88
C MET A 1 3.88 20.72 3.73
N ASP A 2 5.11 20.59 4.23
CA ASP A 2 5.74 19.28 4.38
C ASP A 2 5.09 18.62 5.60
N VAL A 3 4.24 17.63 5.36
CA VAL A 3 3.79 16.72 6.42
C VAL A 3 5.03 15.98 6.94
N PRO A 4 5.24 15.86 8.25
CA PRO A 4 6.38 15.12 8.79
C PRO A 4 6.28 13.67 8.32
N SER A 5 7.19 13.28 7.43
CA SER A 5 7.32 11.91 6.93
C SER A 5 7.80 11.02 8.07
N ASP A 6 6.97 10.06 8.45
CA ASP A 6 7.44 8.89 9.18
C ASP A 6 8.20 8.02 8.19
N ARG A 7 9.53 8.18 8.16
CA ARG A 7 10.41 7.52 7.18
C ARG A 7 10.20 6.00 7.09
N ALA A 8 9.72 5.37 8.17
CA ALA A 8 9.39 3.95 8.16
C ALA A 8 8.10 3.67 7.35
N GLY A 9 7.05 4.46 7.54
CA GLY A 9 5.80 4.36 6.77
C GLY A 9 6.02 4.61 5.28
N ASP A 10 6.83 5.60 4.92
CA ASP A 10 7.20 5.89 3.53
C ASP A 10 7.93 4.70 2.88
N GLN A 11 8.86 4.08 3.61
CA GLN A 11 9.63 2.95 3.08
C GLN A 11 8.78 1.69 2.89
N ILE A 12 7.81 1.46 3.78
CA ILE A 12 6.81 0.38 3.65
C ILE A 12 5.93 0.66 2.42
N GLY A 13 5.35 1.85 2.31
CA GLY A 13 4.49 2.23 1.19
C GLY A 13 5.17 2.06 -0.17
N LEU A 14 6.42 2.53 -0.30
CA LEU A 14 7.24 2.34 -1.49
C LEU A 14 7.43 0.86 -1.83
N ARG A 15 7.76 0.04 -0.83
CA ARG A 15 7.98 -1.41 -1.01
C ARG A 15 6.70 -2.13 -1.46
N LEU A 16 5.54 -1.77 -0.90
CA LEU A 16 4.25 -2.35 -1.29
C LEU A 16 3.88 -1.97 -2.73
N ARG A 17 4.08 -0.70 -3.11
CA ARG A 17 3.84 -0.22 -4.47
C ARG A 17 4.69 -0.95 -5.51
N ASP A 18 5.99 -1.09 -5.23
CA ASP A 18 6.91 -1.78 -6.12
C ASP A 18 6.55 -3.27 -6.26
N ALA A 19 6.16 -3.92 -5.16
CA ALA A 19 5.70 -5.29 -5.17
C ALA A 19 4.40 -5.46 -5.99
N ARG A 20 3.42 -4.58 -5.81
CA ARG A 20 2.19 -4.55 -6.63
C ARG A 20 2.52 -4.42 -8.12
N ALA A 21 3.35 -3.44 -8.48
CA ALA A 21 3.75 -3.20 -9.86
C ALA A 21 4.52 -4.39 -10.46
N SER A 22 5.39 -5.04 -9.69
CA SER A 22 6.16 -6.22 -10.14
C SER A 22 5.28 -7.44 -10.42
N LYS A 23 4.14 -7.57 -9.72
CA LYS A 23 3.11 -8.58 -10.01
C LYS A 23 2.23 -8.22 -11.20
N GLY A 24 2.33 -7.00 -11.73
CA GLY A 24 1.46 -6.51 -12.80
C GLY A 24 0.06 -6.11 -12.33
N TYR A 25 -0.15 -5.93 -11.03
CA TYR A 25 -1.44 -5.49 -10.49
C TYR A 25 -1.65 -3.99 -10.67
N SER A 26 -2.80 -3.62 -11.23
CA SER A 26 -3.33 -2.26 -11.10
C SER A 26 -3.80 -1.99 -9.66
N LEU A 27 -4.13 -0.73 -9.35
CA LEU A 27 -4.75 -0.40 -8.06
C LEU A 27 -6.11 -1.09 -7.91
N GLU A 28 -6.88 -1.20 -9.01
CA GLU A 28 -8.16 -1.91 -9.05
C GLU A 28 -7.97 -3.41 -8.77
N ASP A 29 -7.00 -4.06 -9.39
CA ASP A 29 -6.71 -5.49 -9.15
C ASP A 29 -6.38 -5.74 -7.68
N LEU A 30 -5.56 -4.86 -7.08
CA LEU A 30 -5.22 -4.97 -5.67
C LEU A 30 -6.41 -4.65 -4.75
N ALA A 31 -7.26 -3.68 -5.12
CA ALA A 31 -8.48 -3.35 -4.41
C ALA A 31 -9.41 -4.57 -4.34
N ILE A 32 -9.60 -5.28 -5.45
CA ILE A 32 -10.39 -6.51 -5.52
C ILE A 32 -9.77 -7.61 -4.63
N ALA A 33 -8.46 -7.81 -4.72
CA ALA A 33 -7.76 -8.87 -3.98
C ALA A 33 -7.74 -8.64 -2.46
N THR A 34 -7.68 -7.37 -2.04
CA THR A 34 -7.59 -7.00 -0.62
C THR A 34 -8.94 -6.69 0.00
N GLY A 35 -9.94 -6.30 -0.80
CA GLY A 35 -11.21 -5.72 -0.35
C GLY A 35 -11.08 -4.29 0.20
N LEU A 36 -10.02 -3.57 -0.19
CA LEU A 36 -9.82 -2.15 0.10
C LEU A 36 -10.25 -1.30 -1.11
N THR A 37 -10.40 0.00 -0.91
CA THR A 37 -10.55 0.95 -2.01
C THR A 37 -9.19 1.35 -2.59
N GLU A 38 -9.17 1.80 -3.85
CA GLU A 38 -7.96 2.34 -4.48
C GLU A 38 -7.37 3.53 -3.70
N ALA A 39 -8.23 4.33 -3.04
CA ALA A 39 -7.81 5.47 -2.23
C ALA A 39 -7.08 5.02 -0.95
N GLU A 40 -7.56 3.96 -0.28
CA GLU A 40 -6.90 3.40 0.89
C GLU A 40 -5.56 2.78 0.52
N ILE A 41 -5.49 2.06 -0.60
CA ILE A 41 -4.23 1.51 -1.13
C ILE A 41 -3.26 2.64 -1.46
N THR A 42 -3.71 3.66 -2.17
CA THR A 42 -2.88 4.83 -2.52
C THR A 42 -2.38 5.54 -1.27
N ALA A 43 -3.22 5.67 -0.23
CA ALA A 43 -2.83 6.30 1.00
C ALA A 43 -1.69 5.54 1.70
N VAL A 44 -1.77 4.20 1.72
CA VAL A 44 -0.70 3.33 2.24
C VAL A 44 0.56 3.39 1.37
N GLU A 45 0.43 3.27 0.05
CA GLU A 45 1.57 3.31 -0.88
C GLU A 45 2.33 4.65 -0.85
N ASN A 46 1.62 5.75 -0.55
CA ASN A 46 2.21 7.07 -0.40
C ASN A 46 2.70 7.38 1.02
N GLY A 47 2.58 6.43 1.96
CA GLY A 47 2.96 6.64 3.37
C GLY A 47 2.03 7.58 4.16
N THR A 48 0.97 8.08 3.53
CA THR A 48 -0.02 8.98 4.16
C THR A 48 -0.98 8.26 5.11
N SER A 49 -1.04 6.93 5.04
CA SER A 49 -1.69 6.06 6.01
C SER A 49 -0.75 4.92 6.39
N THR A 50 -0.62 4.67 7.69
CA THR A 50 0.15 3.55 8.25
C THR A 50 -0.77 2.58 9.01
N ASP A 51 -2.03 2.48 8.59
CA ASP A 51 -2.97 1.52 9.18
C ASP A 51 -2.44 0.10 8.99
N VAL A 52 -2.12 -0.54 10.12
CA VAL A 52 -1.51 -1.87 10.14
C VAL A 52 -2.39 -2.92 9.47
N HIS A 53 -3.71 -2.82 9.59
CA HIS A 53 -4.63 -3.77 8.98
C HIS A 53 -4.70 -3.62 7.46
N HIS A 54 -4.52 -2.40 6.94
CA HIS A 54 -4.43 -2.19 5.50
C HIS A 54 -3.11 -2.73 4.95
N VAL A 55 -2.01 -2.49 5.66
CA VAL A 55 -0.69 -3.03 5.31
C VAL A 55 -0.72 -4.56 5.28
N GLU A 56 -1.22 -5.21 6.33
CA GLU A 56 -1.32 -6.68 6.42
C GLU A 56 -2.14 -7.29 5.27
N ARG A 57 -3.27 -6.66 4.92
CA ARG A 57 -4.11 -7.13 3.79
C ARG A 57 -3.39 -7.02 2.46
N ILE A 58 -2.66 -5.92 2.24
CA ILE A 58 -1.87 -5.72 1.02
C ILE A 58 -0.72 -6.74 0.97
N GLU A 59 0.02 -6.93 2.06
CA GLU A 59 1.11 -7.92 2.14
C GLU A 59 0.62 -9.34 1.81
N HIS A 60 -0.50 -9.76 2.42
CA HIS A 60 -1.10 -11.06 2.15
C HIS A 60 -1.52 -11.22 0.67
N ALA A 61 -2.12 -10.21 0.05
CA ALA A 61 -2.46 -10.23 -1.39
C ALA A 61 -1.21 -10.28 -2.28
N LEU A 62 -0.11 -9.68 -1.83
CA LEU A 62 1.19 -9.74 -2.48
C LEU A 62 1.97 -11.03 -2.16
N GLY A 63 1.44 -11.89 -1.28
CA GLY A 63 2.00 -13.19 -0.96
C GLY A 63 3.18 -13.14 0.01
N TRP A 64 3.18 -12.17 0.91
CA TRP A 64 4.12 -12.06 2.03
C TRP A 64 3.49 -12.54 3.34
#